data_AF-A0A356X8G1-F1
#
_entry.id   AF-A0A356X8G1-F1
#
_cell.length_a   1.000
_cell.length_b   1.000
_cell.length_c   1.000
_cell.angle_alpha   90.00
_cell.angle_beta   90.00
_cell.angle_gamma   90.00
#
_symmetry.space_group_name_H-M   'P 1'
#
loop_
_entity.id
_entity.type
_entity.pdbx_description
1 polymer ?
#
loop_
_entity_poly.entity_id
_entity_poly.type
_entity_poly.pdbx_seq_one_letter_code
_entity_poly.pdbx_strand_id
1 'polypeptide(L)'
;EPWFRGKPTSLGFNVSYNLLNYQGFNERNELFSSSISLGKRLKWPDDYFSTRTVLGYQLYNVSGTEAYFAEGSSNLLTLKQVLERNSLDNPMLPNAGPKFTLSFEAAPPMPKFSEFYKIRTEYQHHVPIVQKLVLTTQVQYGYIGYFTENKRTDLNKFLLGGTQLQQR
;
A
#
# COMPACT_ATOMS: atom_id res chain seq x y z
N GLU A 1 5.59 -17.84 6.25
CA GLU A 1 6.84 -18.61 6.12
C GLU A 1 8.02 -17.67 5.81
N PRO A 2 8.94 -17.43 6.74
CA PRO A 2 10.09 -16.54 6.54
C PRO A 2 11.21 -17.11 5.65
N TRP A 3 11.37 -18.44 5.56
CA TRP A 3 12.37 -19.09 4.68
C TRP A 3 11.72 -20.10 3.73
N PHE A 4 10.96 -19.58 2.77
CA PHE A 4 10.24 -20.42 1.81
C PHE A 4 11.22 -21.30 1.02
N ARG A 5 11.03 -22.62 1.10
CA ARG A 5 11.89 -23.65 0.49
C ARG A 5 13.36 -23.55 0.92
N GLY A 6 13.62 -23.15 2.17
CA GLY A 6 14.96 -23.06 2.75
C GLY A 6 15.81 -21.89 2.23
N LYS A 7 15.22 -20.99 1.42
CA LYS A 7 15.88 -19.76 0.94
C LYS A 7 15.37 -18.58 1.75
N PRO A 8 16.16 -17.48 1.92
CA PRO A 8 15.72 -16.25 2.59
C PRO A 8 14.72 -15.47 1.72
N THR A 9 13.59 -16.11 1.45
CA THR A 9 12.45 -15.61 0.69
C THR A 9 11.24 -15.77 1.57
N SER A 10 10.62 -14.66 1.95
CA SER A 10 9.43 -14.67 2.79
C SER A 10 8.19 -14.89 1.93
N LEU A 11 7.32 -15.78 2.38
CA LEU A 11 5.98 -15.99 1.86
C LEU A 11 4.98 -15.64 2.96
N GLY A 12 4.09 -14.70 2.67
CA GLY A 12 3.04 -14.23 3.56
C GLY A 12 1.68 -14.40 2.92
N PHE A 13 0.67 -14.64 3.76
CA PHE A 13 -0.72 -14.66 3.38
C PHE A 13 -1.51 -13.82 4.39
N ASN A 14 -2.48 -13.07 3.90
CA ASN A 14 -3.34 -12.25 4.73
C ASN A 14 -4.78 -12.34 4.23
N VAL A 15 -5.72 -12.41 5.18
CA VAL A 15 -7.16 -12.29 4.93
C VAL A 15 -7.70 -11.34 5.98
N SER A 16 -8.57 -10.43 5.56
CA SER A 16 -9.24 -9.49 6.45
C SER A 16 -10.65 -9.22 5.95
N TYR A 17 -11.53 -8.91 6.90
CA TYR A 17 -12.89 -8.45 6.66
C TYR A 17 -13.12 -7.21 7.51
N ASN A 18 -13.57 -6.13 6.88
CA ASN A 18 -13.88 -4.87 7.55
C ASN A 18 -15.35 -4.54 7.29
N LEU A 19 -16.06 -4.20 8.36
CA LEU A 19 -17.44 -3.71 8.33
C LEU A 19 -17.45 -2.31 8.93
N LEU A 20 -17.89 -1.33 8.15
CA LEU A 20 -18.07 0.05 8.59
C LEU A 20 -19.56 0.39 8.55
N ASN A 21 -20.08 0.75 9.71
CA ASN A 21 -21.46 1.20 9.89
C ASN A 21 -21.44 2.67 10.31
N TYR A 22 -22.13 3.52 9.57
CA TYR A 22 -22.21 4.94 9.89
C TYR A 22 -23.41 5.21 10.80
N GLN A 23 -23.16 5.71 12.01
CA GLN A 23 -24.26 6.09 12.91
C GLN A 23 -24.96 7.33 12.36
N GLY A 24 -26.27 7.23 12.10
CA GLY A 24 -27.11 8.33 11.60
C GLY A 24 -27.41 8.30 10.09
N PHE A 25 -26.75 7.43 9.33
CA PHE A 25 -27.05 7.14 7.92
C PHE A 25 -27.28 5.63 7.77
N ASN A 26 -28.23 5.20 6.95
CA ASN A 26 -28.41 3.77 6.65
C ASN A 26 -27.37 3.30 5.60
N GLU A 27 -26.09 3.57 5.89
CA GLU A 27 -24.94 3.23 5.04
C GLU A 27 -24.10 2.14 5.71
N ARG A 28 -23.82 1.09 4.93
CA ARG A 28 -23.05 -0.08 5.33
C ARG A 28 -22.00 -0.37 4.27
N ASN A 29 -20.74 -0.31 4.68
CA ASN A 29 -19.60 -0.59 3.81
C ASN A 29 -18.89 -1.84 4.29
N GLU A 30 -18.82 -2.84 3.41
CA GLU A 30 -18.09 -4.07 3.64
C GLU A 30 -16.89 -4.15 2.73
N LEU A 31 -15.75 -4.56 3.30
CA LEU A 31 -14.52 -4.80 2.58
C LEU A 31 -13.96 -6.16 2.98
N PHE A 32 -13.99 -7.10 2.05
CA PHE A 32 -13.19 -8.31 2.14
C PHE A 32 -11.87 -8.12 1.39
N SER A 33 -10.75 -8.47 2.01
CA SER A 33 -9.43 -8.38 1.40
C SER A 33 -8.64 -9.66 1.65
N SER A 34 -8.03 -10.21 0.61
CA SER A 34 -7.07 -11.30 0.70
C SER A 34 -5.82 -10.95 -0.08
N SER A 35 -4.65 -11.38 0.40
CA SER A 35 -3.41 -11.16 -0.31
C SER A 35 -2.37 -12.23 -0.02
N ILE A 36 -1.51 -12.46 -1.02
CA ILE A 36 -0.31 -13.30 -0.93
C ILE A 36 0.88 -12.40 -1.25
N SER A 37 1.91 -12.46 -0.41
CA SER A 37 3.12 -11.66 -0.58
C SER A 37 4.35 -12.54 -0.64
N LEU A 38 5.22 -12.30 -1.63
CA LEU A 38 6.54 -12.92 -1.75
C LEU A 38 7.61 -11.84 -1.65
N GLY A 39 8.51 -11.94 -0.67
CA GLY A 39 9.58 -10.96 -0.43
C GLY A 39 10.96 -11.60 -0.43
N LYS A 40 11.97 -10.87 -0.92
CA LYS A 40 13.38 -11.28 -0.81
C LYS A 40 14.30 -10.07 -0.71
N ARG A 41 15.44 -10.23 -0.04
CA ARG A 41 16.55 -9.28 -0.15
C ARG A 41 17.29 -9.51 -1.46
N LEU A 42 17.70 -8.44 -2.11
CA LEU A 42 18.51 -8.46 -3.31
C LEU A 42 19.98 -8.34 -2.91
N LYS A 43 20.87 -8.96 -3.69
CA LYS A 43 22.34 -8.79 -3.55
C LYS A 43 22.90 -7.76 -4.52
N TRP A 44 22.11 -7.41 -5.53
CA TRP A 44 22.45 -6.43 -6.54
C TRP A 44 21.26 -5.46 -6.64
N PRO A 45 21.50 -4.14 -6.65
CA PRO A 45 22.81 -3.48 -6.73
C PRO A 45 23.58 -3.35 -5.40
N ASP A 46 22.93 -3.50 -4.23
CA ASP A 46 23.57 -3.63 -2.92
C ASP A 46 22.69 -4.50 -1.97
N ASP A 47 23.20 -4.83 -0.77
CA ASP A 47 22.52 -5.70 0.22
C ASP A 47 21.40 -5.00 1.04
N TYR A 48 21.26 -3.68 0.89
CA TYR A 48 20.17 -2.90 1.51
C TYR A 48 18.88 -2.95 0.68
N PHE A 49 18.96 -3.45 -0.55
CA PHE A 49 17.79 -3.60 -1.41
C PHE A 49 16.96 -4.83 -1.03
N SER A 50 15.65 -4.64 -1.07
CA SER A 50 14.66 -5.69 -0.96
C SER A 50 13.56 -5.48 -1.98
N THR A 51 12.98 -6.59 -2.42
CA THR A 51 11.89 -6.60 -3.36
C THR A 51 10.75 -7.43 -2.79
N ARG A 52 9.52 -6.96 -2.96
CA ARG A 52 8.32 -7.66 -2.51
C ARG A 52 7.23 -7.54 -3.56
N THR A 53 6.74 -8.69 -3.99
CA THR A 53 5.60 -8.81 -4.89
C THR A 53 4.38 -9.22 -4.07
N VAL A 54 3.26 -8.54 -4.24
CA VAL A 54 2.00 -8.81 -3.54
C VAL A 54 0.91 -8.97 -4.58
N LEU A 55 0.21 -10.09 -4.53
CA LEU A 55 -1.05 -10.31 -5.24
C LEU A 55 -2.17 -10.10 -4.24
N GLY A 56 -3.08 -9.17 -4.54
CA GLY A 56 -4.17 -8.81 -3.64
C GLY A 56 -5.52 -8.87 -4.36
N TYR A 57 -6.52 -9.41 -3.69
CA TYR A 57 -7.92 -9.38 -4.09
C TYR A 57 -8.73 -8.62 -3.05
N GLN A 58 -9.55 -7.68 -3.50
CA GLN A 58 -10.44 -6.91 -2.64
C GLN A 58 -11.85 -6.92 -3.24
N LEU A 59 -12.83 -7.16 -2.39
CA LEU A 59 -14.25 -7.06 -2.71
C LEU A 59 -14.85 -5.98 -1.81
N TYR A 60 -15.27 -4.89 -2.45
CA TYR A 60 -16.00 -3.81 -1.80
C TYR A 60 -17.49 -4.02 -2.06
N ASN A 61 -18.29 -3.93 -1.01
CA ASN A 61 -19.74 -3.92 -1.10
C ASN A 61 -20.26 -2.72 -0.31
N VAL A 62 -20.73 -1.70 -1.02
CA VAL A 62 -21.27 -0.47 -0.47
C VAL A 62 -22.78 -0.52 -0.63
N SER A 63 -23.51 -0.38 0.47
CA SER A 63 -24.97 -0.31 0.49
C SER A 63 -25.42 0.93 1.25
N GLY A 64 -26.30 1.74 0.66
CA GLY A 64 -26.81 2.98 1.28
C GLY A 64 -26.87 4.19 0.34
N THR A 65 -27.35 5.32 0.87
CA THR A 65 -27.76 6.48 0.08
C THR A 65 -26.59 7.44 -0.23
N GLU A 66 -25.87 7.18 -1.33
CA GLU A 66 -25.02 8.08 -2.15
C GLU A 66 -24.13 9.18 -1.50
N ALA A 67 -24.00 9.33 -0.18
CA ALA A 67 -23.35 10.51 0.37
C ALA A 67 -21.82 10.51 0.17
N TYR A 68 -21.19 9.33 0.15
CA TYR A 68 -19.72 9.21 0.07
C TYR A 68 -19.19 8.22 -0.97
N PHE A 69 -19.95 7.16 -1.29
CA PHE A 69 -19.60 6.17 -2.31
C PHE A 69 -20.85 5.74 -3.07
N ALA A 70 -20.73 5.53 -4.39
CA ALA A 70 -21.83 5.00 -5.20
C ALA A 70 -22.19 3.59 -4.72
N GLU A 71 -23.49 3.32 -4.58
CA GLU A 71 -23.99 1.99 -4.20
C GLU A 71 -23.54 0.95 -5.23
N GLY A 72 -22.98 -0.16 -4.74
CA GLY A 72 -22.53 -1.22 -5.62
C GLY A 72 -21.45 -2.14 -5.06
N SER A 73 -21.22 -3.21 -5.80
CA SER A 73 -20.17 -4.19 -5.55
C SER A 73 -19.01 -4.00 -6.53
N SER A 74 -17.82 -3.73 -6.01
CA SER A 74 -16.61 -3.54 -6.81
C SER A 74 -15.57 -4.60 -6.47
N ASN A 75 -15.14 -5.33 -7.49
CA ASN A 75 -14.04 -6.28 -7.39
C ASN A 75 -12.74 -5.63 -7.84
N LEU A 76 -11.67 -5.92 -7.11
CA LEU A 76 -10.35 -5.41 -7.42
C LEU A 76 -9.32 -6.52 -7.28
N LEU A 77 -8.60 -6.78 -8.36
CA LEU A 77 -7.45 -7.68 -8.36
C LEU A 77 -6.21 -6.84 -8.66
N THR A 78 -5.24 -6.87 -7.76
CA THR A 78 -4.04 -6.03 -7.82
C THR A 78 -2.79 -6.89 -7.85
N LEU A 79 -1.83 -6.46 -8.65
CA LEU A 79 -0.44 -6.87 -8.59
C LEU A 79 0.39 -5.67 -8.14
N LYS A 80 1.03 -5.80 -6.99
CA LYS A 80 1.87 -4.77 -6.40
C LYS A 80 3.31 -5.23 -6.33
N GLN A 81 4.20 -4.42 -6.88
CA GLN A 81 5.63 -4.57 -6.78
C GLN A 81 6.19 -3.46 -5.90
N VAL A 82 6.93 -3.84 -4.85
CA VAL A 82 7.62 -2.93 -3.95
C VAL A 82 9.11 -3.16 -4.08
N LEU A 83 9.86 -2.09 -4.32
CA LEU A 83 11.32 -2.05 -4.24
C LEU A 83 11.66 -1.11 -3.09
N GLU A 84 12.43 -1.58 -2.13
CA GLU A 84 12.86 -0.79 -0.97
C GLU A 84 14.37 -0.90 -0.82
N ARG A 85 15.03 0.24 -0.64
CA ARG A 85 16.41 0.33 -0.16
C ARG A 85 16.39 0.93 1.23
N ASN A 86 16.80 0.17 2.24
CA ASN A 86 16.77 0.61 3.62
C ASN A 86 18.17 0.49 4.25
N SER A 87 18.86 1.61 4.38
CA SER A 87 20.20 1.71 4.99
C SER A 87 20.19 2.51 6.29
N LEU A 88 19.09 2.45 7.04
CA LEU A 88 18.98 3.04 8.37
C LEU A 88 19.93 2.33 9.35
N ASP A 89 20.57 3.09 10.22
CA ASP A 89 21.48 2.59 11.25
C ASP A 89 20.76 1.79 12.35
N ASN A 90 19.57 2.25 12.74
CA ASN A 90 18.73 1.62 13.76
C ASN A 90 17.27 1.54 13.29
N PRO A 91 16.61 0.38 13.39
CA PRO A 91 15.24 0.20 12.89
C PRO A 91 14.15 0.91 13.70
N MET A 92 14.38 1.20 14.98
CA MET A 92 13.38 1.83 15.87
C MET A 92 13.65 3.32 16.11
N LEU A 93 14.92 3.70 16.24
CA LEU A 93 15.33 5.08 16.46
C LEU A 93 16.52 5.42 15.55
N PRO A 94 16.28 5.62 14.24
CA PRO A 94 17.35 5.90 13.30
C PRO A 94 17.98 7.28 13.56
N ASN A 95 19.30 7.33 13.63
CA ASN A 95 20.04 8.59 13.71
C ASN A 95 20.59 9.01 12.35
N ALA A 96 20.86 8.04 11.48
CA ALA A 96 21.50 8.27 10.20
C ALA A 96 21.00 7.32 9.12
N GLY A 97 21.06 7.81 7.88
CA GLY A 97 20.89 7.00 6.70
C GLY A 97 19.52 7.19 6.02
N PRO A 98 19.44 6.86 4.72
CA PRO A 98 18.21 6.96 3.96
C PRO A 98 17.42 5.64 3.96
N LYS A 99 16.11 5.79 3.84
CA LYS A 99 15.17 4.75 3.43
C LYS A 99 14.40 5.26 2.21
N PHE A 100 14.41 4.48 1.14
CA PHE A 100 13.70 4.76 -0.09
C PHE A 100 12.80 3.58 -0.44
N THR A 101 11.52 3.85 -0.68
CA THR A 101 10.53 2.84 -1.06
C THR A 101 9.81 3.30 -2.31
N LEU A 102 9.90 2.51 -3.37
CA LEU A 102 9.14 2.66 -4.60
C LEU A 102 8.13 1.52 -4.69
N SER A 103 6.85 1.84 -4.83
CA SER A 103 5.82 0.84 -5.07
C SER A 103 5.03 1.14 -6.33
N PHE A 104 4.93 0.14 -7.19
CA PHE A 104 4.07 0.12 -8.35
C PHE A 104 2.94 -0.88 -8.09
N GLU A 105 1.70 -0.46 -8.27
CA GLU A 105 0.52 -1.27 -8.05
C GLU A 105 -0.40 -1.15 -9.26
N ALA A 106 -0.74 -2.27 -9.88
CA ALA A 106 -1.58 -2.30 -11.06
C ALA A 106 -2.75 -3.25 -10.85
N ALA A 107 -3.95 -2.76 -11.19
CA ALA A 107 -5.15 -3.54 -11.36
C ALA A 107 -5.43 -3.64 -12.87
N PRO A 108 -5.06 -4.76 -13.51
CA PRO A 108 -5.15 -4.90 -14.96
C PRO A 108 -6.62 -4.90 -15.43
N PRO A 109 -6.86 -4.52 -16.70
CA PRO A 109 -8.20 -4.48 -17.26
C PRO A 109 -8.80 -5.88 -17.36
N MET A 110 -9.80 -6.16 -16.53
CA MET A 110 -10.54 -7.42 -16.54
C MET A 110 -12.05 -7.17 -16.47
N PRO A 111 -12.88 -8.04 -17.08
CA PRO A 111 -14.33 -7.91 -16.99
C PRO A 111 -14.80 -7.95 -15.54
N LYS A 112 -15.64 -6.98 -15.13
CA LYS A 112 -16.19 -6.83 -13.76
C LYS A 112 -15.17 -6.45 -12.67
N PHE A 113 -13.94 -6.09 -13.05
CA PHE A 113 -12.94 -5.54 -12.13
C PHE A 113 -12.72 -4.05 -12.37
N SER A 114 -12.42 -3.34 -11.28
CA SER A 114 -11.94 -1.96 -11.33
C SER A 114 -10.48 -1.94 -11.83
N GLU A 115 -10.12 -0.91 -12.58
CA GLU A 115 -8.86 -0.83 -13.31
C GLU A 115 -8.10 0.43 -12.88
N PHE A 116 -6.84 0.30 -12.48
CA PHE A 116 -5.98 1.45 -12.19
C PHE A 116 -4.51 1.03 -12.19
N TYR A 117 -3.63 2.02 -12.26
CA TYR A 117 -2.24 1.86 -11.88
C TYR A 117 -1.84 2.98 -10.93
N LYS A 118 -1.05 2.64 -9.92
CA LYS A 118 -0.67 3.53 -8.83
C LYS A 118 0.83 3.43 -8.61
N ILE A 119 1.47 4.58 -8.56
CA ILE A 119 2.89 4.73 -8.25
C ILE A 119 2.98 5.46 -6.92
N ARG A 120 3.78 4.94 -6.00
CA ARG A 120 4.10 5.61 -4.74
C ARG A 120 5.59 5.60 -4.53
N THR A 121 6.10 6.75 -4.13
CA THR A 121 7.50 6.93 -3.78
C THR A 121 7.55 7.54 -2.39
N GLU A 122 8.28 6.90 -1.50
CA GLU A 122 8.48 7.35 -0.12
C GLU A 122 9.99 7.44 0.11
N TYR A 123 10.46 8.62 0.52
CA TYR A 123 11.85 8.88 0.84
C TYR A 123 11.93 9.45 2.25
N GLN A 124 12.79 8.87 3.07
CA GLN A 124 13.06 9.29 4.42
C GLN A 124 14.58 9.34 4.61
N HIS A 125 15.09 10.42 5.17
CA HIS A 125 16.52 10.59 5.42
C HIS A 125 16.75 11.20 6.79
N HIS A 126 17.56 10.51 7.59
CA HIS A 126 17.99 10.95 8.90
C HIS A 126 19.43 11.44 8.82
N VAL A 127 19.67 12.65 9.33
CA VAL A 127 20.99 13.25 9.39
C VAL A 127 21.20 13.82 10.79
N PRO A 128 22.21 13.37 11.55
CA PRO A 128 22.53 13.98 12.83
C PRO A 128 23.10 15.38 12.59
N ILE A 129 22.51 16.42 13.18
CA ILE A 129 23.03 17.79 13.11
C ILE A 129 24.06 17.98 14.22
N VAL A 130 23.69 17.69 15.47
CA VAL A 130 24.56 17.83 16.64
C VAL A 130 24.25 16.73 17.65
N GLN A 131 25.23 15.88 17.96
CA GLN A 131 25.09 14.78 18.93
C GLN A 131 23.84 13.92 18.66
N LYS A 132 22.81 14.03 19.51
CA LYS A 132 21.55 13.29 19.45
C LYS A 132 20.42 14.05 18.74
N LEU A 133 20.68 15.28 18.29
CA LEU A 133 19.72 16.06 17.51
C LEU A 133 19.79 15.61 16.05
N VAL A 134 18.71 14.95 15.60
CA VAL A 134 18.61 14.36 14.26
C VAL A 134 17.57 15.11 13.44
N LEU A 135 17.97 15.58 12.26
CA LEU A 135 17.06 16.09 11.25
C LEU A 135 16.49 14.93 10.45
N THR A 136 15.17 14.85 10.40
CA THR A 136 14.45 13.87 9.58
C THR A 136 13.77 14.58 8.43
N THR A 137 14.18 14.27 7.20
CA THR A 137 13.50 14.74 5.98
C THR A 137 12.62 13.61 5.46
N GLN A 138 11.35 13.90 5.17
CA GLN A 138 10.40 12.94 4.62
C GLN A 138 9.71 13.52 3.39
N VAL A 139 9.67 12.76 2.32
CA VAL A 139 8.97 13.10 1.07
C VAL A 139 8.12 11.91 0.67
N GLN A 140 6.83 12.15 0.47
CA GLN A 140 5.88 11.15 -0.02
C GLN A 140 5.25 11.68 -1.32
N TYR A 141 5.37 10.91 -2.38
CA TYR A 141 4.77 11.21 -3.67
C TYR A 141 3.88 10.06 -4.11
N GLY A 142 2.70 10.38 -4.64
CA GLY A 142 1.71 9.42 -5.09
C GLY A 142 1.11 9.87 -6.41
N TYR A 143 1.03 8.95 -7.38
CA TYR A 143 0.34 9.15 -8.63
C TYR A 143 -0.61 7.97 -8.88
N ILE A 144 -1.83 8.25 -9.30
CA ILE A 144 -2.81 7.24 -9.69
C ILE A 144 -3.34 7.59 -11.08
N GLY A 145 -3.33 6.61 -11.97
CA GLY A 145 -3.93 6.70 -13.28
C GLY A 145 -4.85 5.52 -13.53
N TYR A 146 -5.63 5.63 -14.59
CA TYR A 146 -6.64 4.64 -14.97
C TYR A 146 -6.37 4.17 -16.40
N PHE A 147 -6.54 2.88 -16.67
CA PHE A 147 -6.38 2.34 -18.03
C PHE A 147 -7.55 2.76 -18.93
N THR A 148 -8.75 2.84 -18.37
CA THR A 148 -9.97 3.21 -19.07
C THR A 148 -10.69 4.31 -18.30
N GLU A 149 -11.10 5.39 -18.98
CA GLU A 149 -11.76 6.53 -18.32
C GLU A 149 -13.13 6.17 -17.72
N ASN A 150 -13.86 5.24 -18.33
CA ASN A 150 -15.21 4.85 -17.92
C ASN A 150 -15.26 3.86 -16.74
N LYS A 151 -14.10 3.38 -16.25
CA LYS A 151 -14.01 2.45 -15.10
C LYS A 151 -13.20 3.04 -13.95
N ARG A 152 -13.18 4.37 -13.85
CA ARG A 152 -12.61 5.07 -12.70
C ARG A 152 -13.38 4.64 -11.45
N THR A 153 -12.66 4.08 -10.49
CA THR A 153 -13.19 3.80 -9.17
C THR A 153 -12.83 4.94 -8.23
N ASP A 154 -13.80 5.39 -7.42
CA ASP A 154 -13.56 6.32 -6.31
C ASP A 154 -12.87 5.66 -5.11
N LEU A 155 -12.69 4.35 -5.18
CA LEU A 155 -11.98 3.54 -4.21
C LEU A 155 -10.46 3.71 -4.42
N ASN A 156 -9.67 3.76 -3.35
CA ASN A 156 -8.19 3.90 -3.36
C ASN A 156 -7.61 5.27 -3.75
N LYS A 157 -8.29 6.37 -3.40
CA LYS A 157 -7.73 7.74 -3.48
C LYS A 157 -6.48 7.92 -2.60
N PHE A 158 -5.70 8.96 -2.91
CA PHE A 158 -4.70 9.46 -1.98
C PHE A 158 -5.34 10.48 -1.06
N LEU A 159 -5.12 10.33 0.24
CA LEU A 159 -5.59 11.25 1.26
C LEU A 159 -4.37 11.92 1.90
N LEU A 160 -4.45 13.23 2.08
CA LEU A 160 -3.38 14.04 2.68
C LEU A 160 -3.87 14.61 4.01
N GLY A 161 -3.06 14.48 5.05
CA GLY A 161 -3.34 15.02 6.39
C GLY A 161 -4.10 14.05 7.30
N GLY A 162 -3.74 14.05 8.58
CA GLY A 162 -4.30 13.14 9.58
C GLY A 162 -3.68 11.75 9.57
N THR A 163 -4.19 10.87 10.42
CA THR A 163 -3.78 9.47 10.53
C THR A 163 -4.66 8.56 9.67
N GLN A 164 -4.20 7.35 9.37
CA GLN A 164 -5.02 6.36 8.65
C GLN A 164 -6.35 6.04 9.33
N LEU A 165 -6.44 6.19 10.66
CA LEU A 165 -7.69 6.00 11.41
C LEU A 165 -8.65 7.19 11.23
N GLN A 166 -8.13 8.39 11.00
CA GLN A 166 -8.93 9.60 10.75
C GLN A 166 -9.38 9.69 9.28
N GLN A 167 -8.69 9.00 8.38
CA GLN A 167 -8.94 8.98 6.94
C GLN A 167 -9.84 7.80 6.49
N ARG A 168 -10.45 7.07 7.44
CA ARG A 168 -11.25 5.87 7.19
C ARG A 168 -12.74 6.16 7.10
#